data_AF-A0A8W8NRZ7-F1
#
_entry.id   AF-A0A8W8NRZ7-F1
#
_cell.length_a   1.000
_cell.length_b   1.000
_cell.length_c   1.000
_cell.angle_alpha   90.00
_cell.angle_beta   90.00
_cell.angle_gamma   90.00
#
_symmetry.space_group_name_H-M   'P 1'
#
loop_
_entity.id
_entity.type
_entity.pdbx_description
1 polymer ?
#
loop_
_entity_poly.entity_id
_entity_poly.type
_entity_poly.pdbx_seq_one_letter_code
_entity_poly.pdbx_strand_id
1 'polypeptide(L)'
;ITVSNIHIKSDLAIGEEVMDSLAPFIVLKGQDINTLEGLSLRQLEEGIFFMVSPNLKKFSRLRSLDLQDCNIYLQEGKTRSRTIGRAIMVRTLSCFENLVRLDLSFNYLLGCLGEILDALKLPLEFLSLRNCDLNEDDLECLANSKHALSLQELNLSKICQFSIYDNDRISSNNLFKIVFCFKNVKLLNLAQNHFQDSSIPSFCEKLPQNLKKLQYLDIAGNVLTEDSTLQICKALAKVKTFQWFRLTCSNNLLDEALGHLNQAHENAVQAKQRICGLLSALGRTDIHIEIVKLSYAIFVDLMDVMEL
;
A
#
# COMPACT_ATOMS: atom_id res chain seq x y z
N ILE A 1 6.58 -6.30 17.30
CA ILE A 1 7.77 -7.15 17.07
C ILE A 1 8.77 -6.24 16.38
N THR A 2 9.86 -5.90 17.05
CA THR A 2 10.92 -5.05 16.50
C THR A 2 11.63 -5.87 15.44
N VAL A 3 11.24 -5.70 14.18
CA VAL A 3 11.90 -6.31 13.04
C VAL A 3 13.24 -5.60 12.92
N SER A 4 14.33 -6.35 13.04
CA SER A 4 15.71 -5.86 12.96
C SER A 4 15.91 -5.09 11.65
N ASN A 5 16.07 -3.76 11.78
CA ASN A 5 16.26 -2.83 10.68
C ASN A 5 17.62 -3.06 10.01
N ILE A 6 17.64 -3.79 8.90
CA ILE A 6 18.70 -3.66 7.92
C ILE A 6 18.17 -2.68 6.89
N HIS A 7 18.69 -1.46 6.90
CA HIS A 7 18.39 -0.45 5.88
C HIS A 7 19.53 -0.45 4.87
N ILE A 8 19.27 -0.98 3.69
CA ILE A 8 20.12 -0.76 2.53
C ILE A 8 19.68 0.57 1.94
N LYS A 9 20.48 1.63 2.11
CA LYS A 9 20.34 2.82 1.28
C LYS A 9 21.26 2.62 0.09
N SER A 10 20.69 2.54 -1.11
CA SER A 10 21.46 2.63 -2.35
C SER A 10 21.92 4.08 -2.53
N ASP A 11 23.14 4.36 -2.08
CA ASP A 11 23.93 5.45 -2.69
C ASP A 11 24.83 4.80 -3.74
N LEU A 12 24.59 5.16 -5.01
CA LEU A 12 25.27 4.66 -6.19
C LEU A 12 26.78 4.96 -6.17
N ALA A 13 27.58 3.92 -5.97
CA ALA A 13 28.87 3.68 -6.63
C ALA A 13 29.14 2.16 -6.62
N ILE A 14 29.13 1.51 -7.79
CA ILE A 14 29.27 0.04 -7.93
C ILE A 14 30.48 -0.31 -8.81
N GLY A 15 31.35 -1.21 -8.29
CA GLY A 15 32.44 -1.96 -8.96
C GLY A 15 33.52 -2.37 -7.93
N GLU A 16 34.01 -3.62 -7.83
CA GLU A 16 34.65 -4.43 -8.90
C GLU A 16 34.25 -5.93 -8.90
N GLU A 17 32.95 -6.21 -9.06
CA GLU A 17 32.36 -7.53 -9.41
C GLU A 17 31.77 -8.37 -8.25
N VAL A 18 30.61 -7.90 -7.76
CA VAL A 18 29.48 -8.70 -7.23
C VAL A 18 29.59 -9.24 -5.79
N MET A 19 30.76 -9.66 -5.33
CA MET A 19 30.97 -9.95 -3.89
C MET A 19 31.41 -8.71 -3.12
N ASP A 20 32.16 -7.82 -3.78
CA ASP A 20 32.32 -6.40 -3.46
C ASP A 20 31.03 -5.60 -3.68
N SER A 21 30.05 -6.17 -4.40
CA SER A 21 28.72 -5.56 -4.60
C SER A 21 27.65 -6.06 -3.64
N LEU A 22 27.90 -7.02 -2.73
CA LEU A 22 26.85 -7.56 -1.84
C LEU A 22 27.26 -7.86 -0.39
N ALA A 23 28.55 -7.95 -0.06
CA ALA A 23 29.00 -8.01 1.34
C ALA A 23 28.67 -6.76 2.19
N PRO A 24 28.64 -5.51 1.65
CA PRO A 24 28.24 -4.32 2.41
C PRO A 24 26.73 -4.14 2.61
N PHE A 25 25.92 -4.81 1.80
CA PHE A 25 24.51 -4.45 1.64
C PHE A 25 23.60 -5.20 2.62
N ILE A 26 24.09 -6.12 3.45
CA ILE A 26 23.33 -6.61 4.61
C ILE A 26 24.19 -6.40 5.86
N VAL A 27 24.08 -5.21 6.47
CA VAL A 27 24.67 -4.94 7.77
C VAL A 27 23.87 -5.66 8.85
N LEU A 28 24.18 -6.94 9.08
CA LEU A 28 23.85 -7.65 10.32
C LEU A 28 24.82 -7.18 11.41
N LYS A 29 24.65 -5.96 11.94
CA LYS A 29 25.35 -5.61 13.19
C LYS A 29 24.72 -6.41 14.33
N GLY A 30 25.34 -7.55 14.65
CA GLY A 30 25.05 -8.34 15.86
C GLY A 30 23.94 -9.40 15.75
N GLN A 31 23.55 -9.84 14.55
CA GLN A 31 22.52 -10.90 14.41
C GLN A 31 22.97 -12.05 13.51
N ASP A 32 22.71 -13.28 13.97
CA ASP A 32 22.97 -14.53 13.25
C ASP A 32 21.94 -14.70 12.11
N ILE A 33 22.42 -15.02 10.91
CA ILE A 33 21.61 -15.30 9.72
C ILE A 33 20.52 -16.36 9.98
N ASN A 34 20.81 -17.33 10.85
CA ASN A 34 19.86 -18.38 11.23
C ASN A 34 18.76 -17.89 12.18
N THR A 35 18.89 -16.67 12.70
CA THR A 35 17.93 -16.04 13.63
C THR A 35 17.22 -14.85 13.03
N LEU A 36 17.62 -14.39 11.83
CA LEU A 36 17.04 -13.23 11.19
C LEU A 36 15.60 -13.52 10.72
N GLU A 37 14.64 -12.77 11.28
CA GLU A 37 13.23 -12.87 10.92
C GLU A 37 12.77 -11.79 9.94
N GLY A 38 13.56 -10.76 9.69
CA GLY A 38 13.21 -9.69 8.76
C GLY A 38 14.38 -9.17 7.93
N LEU A 39 14.08 -8.86 6.68
CA LEU A 39 15.04 -8.34 5.71
C LEU A 39 14.37 -7.23 4.91
N SER A 40 14.98 -6.05 4.90
CA SER A 40 14.58 -4.96 4.00
C SER A 40 15.69 -4.73 3.00
N LEU A 41 15.33 -4.81 1.72
CA LEU A 41 16.17 -4.54 0.56
C LEU A 41 15.65 -3.32 -0.19
N ARG A 42 14.97 -2.39 0.50
CA ARG A 42 14.36 -1.22 -0.11
C ARG A 42 15.36 -0.46 -0.99
N GLN A 43 14.90 0.05 -2.13
CA GLN A 43 15.73 0.82 -3.08
C GLN A 43 16.89 0.05 -3.70
N LEU A 44 16.90 -1.27 -3.59
CA LEU A 44 17.87 -2.13 -4.26
C LEU A 44 17.48 -2.31 -5.72
N GLU A 45 18.33 -1.85 -6.65
CA GLU A 45 18.08 -2.01 -8.08
C GLU A 45 17.81 -3.48 -8.48
N GLU A 46 16.89 -3.70 -9.43
CA GLU A 46 16.43 -5.05 -9.81
C GLU A 46 17.57 -6.00 -10.19
N GLY A 47 18.59 -5.50 -10.90
CA GLY A 47 19.73 -6.31 -11.32
C GLY A 47 20.49 -6.87 -10.13
N ILE A 48 20.64 -6.06 -9.08
CA ILE A 48 21.30 -6.45 -7.83
C ILE A 48 20.38 -7.40 -7.05
N PHE A 49 19.08 -7.12 -7.01
CA PHE A 49 18.11 -8.02 -6.39
C PHE A 49 18.15 -9.44 -7.00
N PHE A 50 18.14 -9.55 -8.33
CA PHE A 50 18.20 -10.84 -9.01
C PHE A 50 19.55 -11.54 -8.85
N MET A 51 20.63 -10.77 -8.71
CA MET A 51 21.97 -11.27 -8.41
C MET A 51 22.08 -11.84 -6.98
N VAL A 52 21.46 -11.20 -5.96
CA VAL A 52 21.43 -11.74 -4.58
C VAL A 52 20.45 -12.88 -4.39
N SER A 53 19.38 -12.91 -5.19
CA SER A 53 18.22 -13.80 -5.00
C SER A 53 18.58 -15.26 -4.69
N PRO A 54 19.55 -15.91 -5.37
CA PRO A 54 19.95 -17.29 -5.05
C PRO A 54 20.52 -17.48 -3.63
N ASN A 55 21.02 -16.42 -3.01
CA ASN A 55 21.59 -16.43 -1.65
C ASN A 55 20.53 -16.18 -0.57
N LEU A 56 19.38 -15.60 -0.91
CA LEU A 56 18.35 -15.25 0.08
C LEU A 56 17.72 -16.49 0.75
N LYS A 57 17.79 -17.67 0.12
CA LYS A 57 17.36 -18.94 0.73
C LYS A 57 18.08 -19.29 2.04
N LYS A 58 19.21 -18.64 2.35
CA LYS A 58 19.94 -18.84 3.61
C LYS A 58 19.15 -18.29 4.82
N PHE A 59 18.25 -17.33 4.62
CA PHE A 59 17.41 -16.76 5.67
C PHE A 59 16.22 -17.69 5.97
N SER A 60 16.50 -18.86 6.56
CA SER A 60 15.49 -19.92 6.80
C SER A 60 14.37 -19.53 7.77
N ARG A 61 14.62 -18.56 8.65
CA ARG A 61 13.64 -18.02 9.61
C ARG A 61 12.98 -16.72 9.15
N LEU A 62 13.17 -16.31 7.89
CA LEU A 62 12.63 -15.05 7.40
C LEU A 62 11.10 -15.06 7.43
N ARG A 63 10.54 -14.08 8.13
CA ARG A 63 9.09 -13.84 8.27
C ARG A 63 8.64 -12.57 7.58
N SER A 64 9.56 -11.61 7.40
CA SER A 64 9.29 -10.32 6.78
C SER A 64 10.30 -10.00 5.68
N LEU A 65 9.80 -9.64 4.50
CA LEU A 65 10.62 -9.19 3.37
C LEU A 65 10.08 -7.87 2.84
N ASP A 66 10.93 -6.86 2.76
CA ASP A 66 10.60 -5.55 2.21
C ASP A 66 11.45 -5.29 0.95
N LEU A 67 10.78 -5.25 -0.19
CA LEU A 67 11.36 -4.97 -1.51
C LEU A 67 10.82 -3.64 -2.07
N GLN A 68 10.45 -2.70 -1.20
CA GLN A 68 9.93 -1.42 -1.64
C GLN A 68 10.92 -0.71 -2.60
N ASP A 69 10.40 -0.11 -3.67
CA ASP A 69 11.15 0.81 -4.54
C ASP A 69 12.41 0.20 -5.16
N CYS A 70 12.39 -1.12 -5.41
CA CYS A 70 13.51 -1.85 -6.00
C CYS A 70 13.56 -1.77 -7.54
N ASN A 71 12.63 -1.02 -8.16
CA ASN A 71 12.48 -0.92 -9.61
C ASN A 71 12.40 -2.29 -10.29
N ILE A 72 11.70 -3.26 -9.69
CA ILE A 72 11.57 -4.61 -10.23
C ILE A 72 10.51 -4.62 -11.33
N TYR A 73 10.88 -5.00 -12.56
CA TYR A 73 9.97 -5.07 -13.70
C TYR A 73 9.62 -6.52 -14.08
N LEU A 74 8.43 -6.99 -13.71
CA LEU A 74 7.98 -8.38 -13.96
C LEU A 74 6.93 -8.54 -15.07
N GLN A 75 6.40 -7.42 -15.56
CA GLN A 75 5.27 -7.31 -16.48
C GLN A 75 5.19 -8.44 -17.53
N GLU A 76 4.01 -9.06 -17.63
CA GLU A 76 3.76 -10.20 -18.51
C GLU A 76 4.00 -9.88 -20.00
N GLY A 77 4.57 -10.84 -20.74
CA GLY A 77 4.61 -10.82 -22.21
C GLY A 77 5.51 -9.75 -22.87
N LYS A 78 6.20 -8.90 -22.10
CA LYS A 78 6.90 -7.74 -22.68
C LYS A 78 8.33 -8.00 -23.15
N THR A 79 9.15 -8.78 -22.43
CA THR A 79 10.52 -9.15 -22.87
C THR A 79 11.02 -10.46 -22.24
N ARG A 80 12.03 -11.09 -22.86
CA ARG A 80 12.74 -12.26 -22.28
C ARG A 80 13.36 -11.95 -20.91
N SER A 81 13.90 -10.75 -20.72
CA SER A 81 14.49 -10.33 -19.43
C SER A 81 13.44 -10.36 -18.32
N ARG A 82 12.24 -9.83 -18.59
CA ARG A 82 11.12 -9.80 -17.61
C ARG A 82 10.63 -11.20 -17.27
N THR A 83 10.54 -12.09 -18.26
CA THR A 83 10.21 -13.50 -18.00
C THR A 83 11.23 -14.17 -17.09
N ILE A 84 12.54 -13.91 -17.30
CA ILE A 84 13.60 -14.44 -16.44
C ILE A 84 13.52 -13.83 -15.04
N GLY A 85 13.36 -12.51 -14.92
CA GLY A 85 13.19 -11.81 -13.65
C GLY A 85 12.00 -12.35 -12.85
N ARG A 86 10.86 -12.59 -13.52
CA ARG A 86 9.67 -13.19 -12.90
C ARG A 86 9.93 -14.60 -12.38
N ALA A 87 10.58 -15.45 -13.18
CA ALA A 87 10.95 -16.79 -12.75
C ALA A 87 11.91 -16.77 -11.54
N ILE A 88 12.87 -15.84 -11.52
CA ILE A 88 13.78 -15.66 -10.38
C ILE A 88 13.00 -15.19 -9.14
N MET A 89 12.11 -14.21 -9.27
CA MET A 89 11.27 -13.72 -8.17
C MET A 89 10.44 -14.86 -7.56
N VAL A 90 9.69 -15.59 -8.38
CA VAL A 90 8.86 -16.73 -7.96
C VAL A 90 9.70 -17.81 -7.27
N ARG A 91 10.85 -18.17 -7.86
CA ARG A 91 11.77 -19.15 -7.26
C ARG A 91 12.32 -18.67 -5.91
N THR A 92 12.58 -17.38 -5.78
CA THR A 92 13.14 -16.80 -4.55
C THR A 92 12.10 -16.80 -3.44
N LEU A 93 10.89 -16.33 -3.73
CA LEU A 93 9.79 -16.28 -2.77
C LEU A 93 9.38 -17.68 -2.28
N SER A 94 9.40 -18.68 -3.18
CA SER A 94 9.09 -20.08 -2.81
C SER A 94 10.11 -20.73 -1.87
N CYS A 95 11.29 -20.13 -1.69
CA CYS A 95 12.28 -20.63 -0.73
C CYS A 95 12.00 -20.22 0.72
N PHE A 96 11.11 -19.26 0.97
CA PHE A 96 10.85 -18.78 2.33
C PHE A 96 9.72 -19.60 2.99
N GLU A 97 10.08 -20.47 3.93
CA GLU A 97 9.14 -21.34 4.66
C GLU A 97 8.22 -20.57 5.62
N ASN A 98 8.66 -19.42 6.11
CA ASN A 98 8.04 -18.71 7.23
C ASN A 98 7.53 -17.30 6.88
N LEU A 99 7.56 -16.91 5.60
CA LEU A 99 7.24 -15.55 5.17
C LEU A 99 5.74 -15.27 5.35
N VAL A 100 5.44 -14.24 6.16
CA VAL A 100 4.06 -13.79 6.44
C VAL A 100 3.89 -12.28 6.26
N ARG A 101 4.97 -11.53 6.03
CA ARG A 101 4.93 -10.09 5.74
C ARG A 101 5.73 -9.79 4.48
N LEU A 102 5.09 -9.17 3.50
CA LEU A 102 5.70 -8.83 2.23
C LEU A 102 5.36 -7.38 1.81
N ASP A 103 6.38 -6.58 1.53
CA ASP A 103 6.23 -5.26 0.92
C ASP A 103 6.81 -5.30 -0.50
N LEU A 104 5.98 -5.03 -1.50
CA LEU A 104 6.36 -4.93 -2.91
C LEU A 104 6.14 -3.53 -3.48
N SER A 105 5.85 -2.54 -2.63
CA SER A 105 5.45 -1.20 -3.06
C SER A 105 6.45 -0.59 -4.06
N PHE A 106 5.97 0.20 -5.01
CA PHE A 106 6.80 0.89 -6.02
C PHE A 106 7.63 -0.07 -6.90
N ASN A 107 7.06 -1.22 -7.27
CA ASN A 107 7.60 -2.12 -8.30
C ASN A 107 6.58 -2.31 -9.41
N TYR A 108 6.97 -2.88 -10.55
CA TYR A 108 6.13 -3.01 -11.73
C TYR A 108 5.70 -4.47 -11.95
N LEU A 109 4.53 -4.82 -11.41
CA LEU A 109 4.01 -6.19 -11.28
C LEU A 109 2.86 -6.53 -12.23
N LEU A 110 2.44 -5.62 -13.12
CA LEU A 110 1.30 -5.80 -14.04
C LEU A 110 1.15 -7.23 -14.59
N GLY A 111 0.03 -7.87 -14.25
CA GLY A 111 -0.38 -9.21 -14.71
C GLY A 111 0.37 -10.37 -14.04
N CYS A 112 1.20 -10.10 -13.05
CA CYS A 112 2.09 -11.11 -12.44
C CYS A 112 1.80 -11.34 -10.95
N LEU A 113 0.85 -10.63 -10.34
CA LEU A 113 0.63 -10.72 -8.90
C LEU A 113 0.19 -12.13 -8.47
N GLY A 114 -0.65 -12.80 -9.28
CA GLY A 114 -1.08 -14.18 -9.02
C GLY A 114 0.09 -15.16 -8.88
N GLU A 115 1.01 -15.18 -9.84
CA GLU A 115 2.21 -16.06 -9.81
C GLU A 115 3.07 -15.81 -8.56
N ILE A 116 3.22 -14.54 -8.18
CA ILE A 116 4.01 -14.13 -7.00
C ILE A 116 3.38 -14.63 -5.71
N LEU A 117 2.06 -14.46 -5.56
CA LEU A 117 1.33 -14.90 -4.37
C LEU A 117 1.29 -16.41 -4.26
N ASP A 118 1.05 -17.13 -5.36
CA ASP A 118 1.00 -18.59 -5.38
C ASP A 118 2.34 -19.25 -4.99
N ALA A 119 3.45 -18.57 -5.27
CA ALA A 119 4.79 -19.02 -4.90
C ALA A 119 5.02 -19.09 -3.39
N LEU A 120 4.34 -18.24 -2.61
CA LEU A 120 4.52 -18.15 -1.16
C LEU A 120 3.95 -19.39 -0.48
N LYS A 121 4.64 -19.94 0.52
CA LYS A 121 4.17 -21.15 1.20
C LYS A 121 3.02 -20.87 2.16
N LEU A 122 3.21 -19.88 3.03
CA LEU A 122 2.23 -19.48 4.02
C LEU A 122 1.32 -18.35 3.52
N PRO A 123 0.06 -18.30 4.00
CA PRO A 123 -0.78 -17.13 3.86
C PRO A 123 -0.15 -15.89 4.53
N LEU A 124 -0.31 -14.71 3.92
CA LEU A 124 0.32 -13.48 4.40
C LEU A 124 -0.56 -12.80 5.45
N GLU A 125 0.06 -12.24 6.48
CA GLU A 125 -0.58 -11.38 7.48
C GLU A 125 -0.46 -9.89 7.11
N PHE A 126 0.62 -9.51 6.41
CA PHE A 126 0.86 -8.17 5.90
C PHE A 126 1.19 -8.21 4.41
N LEU A 127 0.56 -7.32 3.65
CA LEU A 127 0.89 -7.09 2.25
C LEU A 127 0.79 -5.60 1.92
N SER A 128 1.85 -5.08 1.29
CA SER A 128 1.83 -3.74 0.69
C SER A 128 2.10 -3.83 -0.81
N LEU A 129 1.17 -3.30 -1.60
CA LEU A 129 1.21 -3.24 -3.06
C LEU A 129 1.12 -1.79 -3.54
N ARG A 130 1.51 -0.83 -2.70
CA ARG A 130 1.37 0.59 -3.03
C ARG A 130 2.09 0.90 -4.33
N ASN A 131 1.38 1.52 -5.28
CA ASN A 131 1.96 1.94 -6.56
C ASN A 131 2.66 0.79 -7.32
N CYS A 132 1.98 -0.36 -7.47
CA CYS A 132 2.53 -1.57 -8.09
C CYS A 132 2.09 -1.82 -9.55
N ASP A 133 1.65 -0.79 -10.28
CA ASP A 133 1.16 -0.81 -11.68
C ASP A 133 0.15 -1.93 -12.07
N LEU A 134 -0.60 -2.42 -11.09
CA LEU A 134 -1.56 -3.53 -11.19
C LEU A 134 -2.73 -3.26 -12.16
N ASN A 135 -3.41 -4.34 -12.57
CA ASN A 135 -4.70 -4.31 -13.27
C ASN A 135 -5.83 -4.98 -12.45
N GLU A 136 -7.06 -5.03 -12.98
CA GLU A 136 -8.19 -5.66 -12.29
C GLU A 136 -7.98 -7.17 -12.07
N ASP A 137 -7.34 -7.88 -13.01
CA ASP A 137 -7.06 -9.31 -12.89
C ASP A 137 -6.11 -9.60 -11.72
N ASP A 138 -5.08 -8.77 -11.52
CA ASP A 138 -4.17 -8.86 -10.38
C ASP A 138 -4.94 -8.73 -9.06
N LEU A 139 -5.88 -7.78 -8.96
CA LEU A 139 -6.71 -7.60 -7.77
C LEU A 139 -7.69 -8.76 -7.56
N GLU A 140 -8.24 -9.32 -8.63
CA GLU A 140 -9.11 -10.50 -8.55
C GLU A 140 -8.32 -11.74 -8.10
N CYS A 141 -7.10 -11.94 -8.60
CA CYS A 141 -6.17 -12.96 -8.11
C CYS A 141 -5.91 -12.78 -6.62
N LEU A 142 -5.60 -11.57 -6.16
CA LEU A 142 -5.38 -11.30 -4.74
C LEU A 142 -6.63 -11.63 -3.90
N ALA A 143 -7.81 -11.23 -4.35
CA ALA A 143 -9.07 -11.44 -3.65
C ALA A 143 -9.45 -12.92 -3.52
N ASN A 144 -9.10 -13.73 -4.52
CA ASN A 144 -9.36 -15.17 -4.57
C ASN A 144 -8.22 -16.02 -4.00
N SER A 145 -7.08 -15.41 -3.66
CA SER A 145 -5.91 -16.10 -3.13
C SER A 145 -6.13 -16.62 -1.71
N LYS A 146 -5.28 -17.58 -1.31
CA LYS A 146 -5.22 -18.07 0.09
C LYS A 146 -4.90 -16.98 1.12
N HIS A 147 -4.37 -15.83 0.67
CA HIS A 147 -3.99 -14.71 1.55
C HIS A 147 -5.19 -13.87 1.98
N ALA A 148 -6.31 -13.93 1.24
CA ALA A 148 -7.43 -13.00 1.43
C ALA A 148 -8.01 -13.03 2.86
N LEU A 149 -8.08 -14.22 3.47
CA LEU A 149 -8.58 -14.38 4.83
C LEU A 149 -7.50 -14.29 5.91
N SER A 150 -6.20 -14.33 5.57
CA SER A 150 -5.13 -14.22 6.56
C SER A 150 -4.64 -12.79 6.77
N LEU A 151 -4.84 -11.92 5.77
CA LEU A 151 -4.37 -10.53 5.81
C LEU A 151 -5.01 -9.76 6.97
N GLN A 152 -4.15 -9.13 7.77
CA GLN A 152 -4.48 -8.25 8.88
C GLN A 152 -4.08 -6.80 8.57
N GLU A 153 -3.05 -6.61 7.74
CA GLU A 153 -2.54 -5.33 7.31
C GLU A 153 -2.45 -5.32 5.79
N LEU A 154 -3.15 -4.39 5.14
CA LEU A 154 -3.22 -4.31 3.69
C LEU A 154 -3.06 -2.87 3.22
N ASN A 155 -2.09 -2.65 2.36
CA ASN A 155 -1.86 -1.36 1.73
C ASN A 155 -2.05 -1.45 0.21
N LEU A 156 -3.13 -0.82 -0.25
CA LEU A 156 -3.54 -0.67 -1.65
C LEU A 156 -3.63 0.83 -2.01
N SER A 157 -2.73 1.65 -1.46
CA SER A 157 -2.63 3.06 -1.86
C SER A 157 -2.02 3.23 -3.26
N LYS A 158 -2.38 4.29 -3.99
CA LYS A 158 -1.88 4.56 -5.36
C LYS A 158 -2.07 3.39 -6.34
N ILE A 159 -3.19 2.69 -6.26
CA ILE A 159 -3.56 1.58 -7.17
C ILE A 159 -4.46 2.08 -8.30
N CYS A 160 -5.48 2.89 -7.98
CA CYS A 160 -6.36 3.53 -8.97
C CYS A 160 -5.67 4.75 -9.60
N GLN A 161 -4.60 4.51 -10.35
CA GLN A 161 -3.88 5.58 -11.04
C GLN A 161 -4.64 6.02 -12.28
N PHE A 162 -4.81 7.34 -12.39
CA PHE A 162 -5.23 7.98 -13.62
C PHE A 162 -4.01 8.08 -14.54
N SER A 163 -4.06 7.45 -15.72
CA SER A 163 -3.07 7.65 -16.76
C SER A 163 -3.72 8.45 -17.88
N ILE A 164 -3.17 9.63 -18.19
CA ILE A 164 -3.51 10.40 -19.39
C ILE A 164 -3.32 9.59 -20.70
N TYR A 165 -2.64 8.45 -20.65
CA TYR A 165 -2.35 7.58 -21.79
C TYR A 165 -2.99 6.19 -21.72
N ASP A 166 -3.73 5.86 -20.66
CA ASP A 166 -4.37 4.54 -20.48
C ASP A 166 -5.61 4.71 -19.59
N ASN A 167 -6.77 4.24 -20.07
CA ASN A 167 -8.00 4.14 -19.26
C ASN A 167 -7.69 3.59 -17.86
N ASP A 168 -8.26 4.17 -16.81
CA ASP A 168 -8.10 3.73 -15.41
C ASP A 168 -8.08 2.20 -15.33
N ARG A 169 -6.89 1.62 -15.09
CA ARG A 169 -6.74 0.15 -15.11
C ARG A 169 -7.55 -0.53 -14.02
N ILE A 170 -7.87 0.22 -12.97
CA ILE A 170 -8.64 -0.21 -11.81
C ILE A 170 -9.53 0.96 -11.39
N SER A 171 -10.85 0.79 -11.53
CA SER A 171 -11.81 1.78 -11.03
C SER A 171 -11.95 1.75 -9.50
N SER A 172 -12.38 2.86 -8.88
CA SER A 172 -12.66 2.91 -7.44
C SER A 172 -13.71 1.86 -7.02
N ASN A 173 -14.71 1.62 -7.88
CA ASN A 173 -15.74 0.61 -7.65
C ASN A 173 -15.17 -0.81 -7.64
N ASN A 174 -14.25 -1.12 -8.57
CA ASN A 174 -13.53 -2.39 -8.58
C ASN A 174 -12.71 -2.55 -7.28
N LEU A 175 -11.91 -1.55 -6.91
CA LEU A 175 -11.11 -1.60 -5.68
C LEU A 175 -11.98 -1.82 -4.43
N PHE A 176 -13.09 -1.09 -4.29
CA PHE A 176 -14.01 -1.28 -3.16
C PHE A 176 -14.64 -2.66 -3.12
N LYS A 177 -15.05 -3.22 -4.27
CA LYS A 177 -15.56 -4.59 -4.36
C LYS A 177 -14.53 -5.58 -3.82
N ILE A 178 -13.26 -5.43 -4.23
CA ILE A 178 -12.16 -6.32 -3.83
C ILE A 178 -11.79 -6.17 -2.36
N VAL A 179 -11.75 -4.94 -1.84
CA VAL A 179 -11.42 -4.67 -0.42
C VAL A 179 -12.32 -5.45 0.53
N PHE A 180 -13.59 -5.68 0.18
CA PHE A 180 -14.50 -6.45 1.02
C PHE A 180 -14.18 -7.94 1.11
N CYS A 181 -13.27 -8.49 0.29
CA CYS A 181 -12.82 -9.87 0.42
C CYS A 181 -11.93 -10.09 1.65
N PHE A 182 -11.28 -9.04 2.17
CA PHE A 182 -10.29 -9.14 3.25
C PHE A 182 -10.92 -8.97 4.65
N LYS A 183 -11.73 -9.95 5.07
CA LYS A 183 -12.56 -9.87 6.29
C LYS A 183 -11.79 -9.70 7.60
N ASN A 184 -10.50 -10.05 7.61
CA ASN A 184 -9.65 -10.03 8.80
C ASN A 184 -8.73 -8.81 8.92
N VAL A 185 -8.80 -7.89 7.95
CA VAL A 185 -8.00 -6.67 7.94
C VAL A 185 -8.36 -5.77 9.12
N LYS A 186 -7.32 -5.33 9.83
CA LYS A 186 -7.35 -4.37 10.92
C LYS A 186 -6.80 -3.02 10.48
N LEU A 187 -5.75 -3.01 9.66
CA LEU A 187 -5.16 -1.79 9.11
C LEU A 187 -5.28 -1.80 7.59
N LEU A 188 -6.03 -0.84 7.07
CA LEU A 188 -6.28 -0.70 5.65
C LEU A 188 -5.80 0.67 5.17
N ASN A 189 -4.90 0.69 4.19
CA ASN A 189 -4.47 1.91 3.52
C ASN A 189 -4.97 1.93 2.08
N LEU A 190 -5.79 2.94 1.77
CA LEU A 190 -6.41 3.23 0.49
C LEU A 190 -6.11 4.67 0.05
N ALA A 191 -5.06 5.29 0.58
CA ALA A 191 -4.69 6.65 0.24
C ALA A 191 -4.38 6.82 -1.26
N GLN A 192 -4.64 8.01 -1.79
CA GLN A 192 -4.20 8.43 -3.13
C GLN A 192 -4.69 7.50 -4.26
N ASN A 193 -5.96 7.10 -4.22
CA ASN A 193 -6.62 6.28 -5.24
C ASN A 193 -7.68 7.07 -6.02
N HIS A 194 -7.66 8.40 -5.94
CA HIS A 194 -8.55 9.30 -6.69
C HIS A 194 -10.03 8.87 -6.63
N PHE A 195 -10.53 8.49 -5.44
CA PHE A 195 -11.90 8.02 -5.30
C PHE A 195 -12.93 9.04 -5.75
N GLN A 196 -13.90 8.57 -6.54
CA GLN A 196 -15.04 9.38 -6.96
C GLN A 196 -16.13 9.38 -5.89
N ASP A 197 -16.72 10.54 -5.59
CA ASP A 197 -17.84 10.66 -4.65
C ASP A 197 -19.02 9.73 -4.98
N SER A 198 -19.25 9.47 -6.28
CA SER A 198 -20.29 8.55 -6.78
C SER A 198 -20.15 7.11 -6.27
N SER A 199 -18.93 6.68 -5.91
CA SER A 199 -18.64 5.33 -5.42
C SER A 199 -18.80 5.16 -3.90
N ILE A 200 -18.85 6.28 -3.16
CA ILE A 200 -18.85 6.30 -1.69
C ILE A 200 -20.12 5.70 -1.06
N PRO A 201 -21.35 5.93 -1.57
CA PRO A 201 -22.55 5.34 -0.98
C PRO A 201 -22.51 3.81 -0.91
N SER A 202 -22.11 3.16 -2.01
CA SER A 202 -21.99 1.69 -2.11
C SER A 202 -20.91 1.14 -1.18
N PHE A 203 -19.78 1.85 -1.06
CA PHE A 203 -18.73 1.52 -0.11
C PHE A 203 -19.24 1.60 1.34
N CYS A 204 -19.91 2.69 1.71
CA CYS A 204 -20.44 2.93 3.05
C CYS A 204 -21.52 1.92 3.47
N GLU A 205 -22.35 1.46 2.53
CA GLU A 205 -23.38 0.45 2.79
C GLU A 205 -22.77 -0.89 3.25
N LYS A 206 -21.70 -1.32 2.58
CA LYS A 206 -21.09 -2.64 2.76
C LYS A 206 -20.00 -2.65 3.84
N LEU A 207 -19.33 -1.53 4.10
CA LEU A 207 -18.20 -1.43 5.03
C LEU A 207 -18.49 -2.05 6.41
N PRO A 208 -19.59 -1.71 7.11
CA PRO A 208 -19.80 -2.20 8.48
C PRO A 208 -20.03 -3.71 8.56
N GLN A 209 -20.56 -4.30 7.49
CA GLN A 209 -20.88 -5.73 7.44
C GLN A 209 -19.66 -6.56 7.04
N ASN A 210 -18.74 -6.00 6.25
CA ASN A 210 -17.65 -6.74 5.63
C ASN A 210 -16.30 -6.54 6.35
N LEU A 211 -16.07 -5.37 6.96
CA LEU A 211 -14.80 -5.02 7.61
C LEU A 211 -14.94 -4.90 9.13
N LYS A 212 -15.49 -5.94 9.76
CA LYS A 212 -15.83 -5.95 11.20
C LYS A 212 -14.62 -5.88 12.15
N LYS A 213 -13.43 -6.19 11.66
CA LYS A 213 -12.17 -6.16 12.44
C LYS A 213 -11.34 -4.89 12.20
N LEU A 214 -11.82 -3.98 11.35
CA LEU A 214 -11.08 -2.78 10.96
C LEU A 214 -10.87 -1.87 12.16
N GLN A 215 -9.62 -1.49 12.39
CA GLN A 215 -9.16 -0.61 13.47
C GLN A 215 -8.63 0.72 12.91
N TYR A 216 -8.00 0.68 11.74
CA TYR A 216 -7.38 1.82 11.08
C TYR A 216 -7.78 1.87 9.61
N LEU A 217 -8.16 3.06 9.13
CA LEU A 217 -8.40 3.34 7.73
C LEU A 217 -7.69 4.63 7.32
N ASP A 218 -6.89 4.55 6.26
CA ASP A 218 -6.32 5.72 5.59
C ASP A 218 -6.92 5.87 4.18
N ILE A 219 -7.54 7.02 3.94
CA ILE A 219 -8.04 7.44 2.62
C ILE A 219 -7.49 8.81 2.22
N ALA A 220 -6.40 9.27 2.83
CA ALA A 220 -5.82 10.57 2.53
C ALA A 220 -5.49 10.71 1.03
N GLY A 221 -5.65 11.92 0.47
CA GLY A 221 -5.37 12.17 -0.95
C GLY A 221 -6.36 11.59 -1.95
N ASN A 222 -7.56 11.20 -1.53
CA ASN A 222 -8.66 10.83 -2.45
C ASN A 222 -9.60 12.01 -2.81
N VAL A 223 -9.34 13.23 -2.33
CA VAL A 223 -10.09 14.47 -2.66
C VAL A 223 -11.62 14.29 -2.68
N LEU A 224 -12.17 13.79 -1.57
CA LEU A 224 -13.61 13.58 -1.44
C LEU A 224 -14.31 14.84 -0.94
N THR A 225 -15.56 15.04 -1.36
CA THR A 225 -16.42 16.09 -0.79
C THR A 225 -16.64 15.90 0.71
N GLU A 226 -17.06 16.97 1.37
CA GLU A 226 -17.46 16.91 2.78
C GLU A 226 -18.58 15.88 3.01
N ASP A 227 -19.59 15.85 2.15
CA ASP A 227 -20.72 14.92 2.26
C ASP A 227 -20.27 13.45 2.20
N SER A 228 -19.42 13.11 1.24
CA SER A 228 -18.82 11.77 1.15
C SER A 228 -18.01 11.42 2.39
N THR A 229 -17.22 12.37 2.89
CA THR A 229 -16.43 12.17 4.11
C THR A 229 -17.32 11.90 5.32
N LEU A 230 -18.41 12.65 5.48
CA LEU A 230 -19.37 12.44 6.57
C LEU A 230 -20.13 11.12 6.42
N GLN A 231 -20.43 10.67 5.20
CA GLN A 231 -21.01 9.34 4.96
C GLN A 231 -20.06 8.21 5.40
N ILE A 232 -18.78 8.31 5.06
CA ILE A 232 -17.76 7.36 5.51
C ILE A 232 -17.68 7.35 7.04
N CYS A 233 -17.69 8.52 7.69
CA CYS A 233 -17.72 8.61 9.16
C CYS A 233 -18.93 7.91 9.77
N LYS A 234 -20.13 8.09 9.20
CA LYS A 234 -21.36 7.39 9.64
C LYS A 234 -21.25 5.87 9.49
N ALA A 235 -20.59 5.39 8.43
CA ALA A 235 -20.35 3.96 8.23
C ALA A 235 -19.34 3.42 9.25
N LEU A 236 -18.19 4.09 9.41
CA LEU A 236 -17.12 3.71 10.34
C LEU A 236 -17.60 3.71 11.80
N ALA A 237 -18.48 4.63 12.17
CA ALA A 237 -19.07 4.66 13.51
C ALA A 237 -19.78 3.36 13.89
N LYS A 238 -20.32 2.63 12.90
CA LYS A 238 -20.99 1.32 13.08
C LYS A 238 -19.98 0.17 13.26
N VAL A 239 -18.71 0.36 12.96
CA VAL A 239 -17.65 -0.63 13.17
C VAL A 239 -17.08 -0.46 14.57
N LYS A 240 -17.46 -1.38 15.46
CA LYS A 240 -17.12 -1.31 16.90
C LYS A 240 -15.62 -1.36 17.21
N THR A 241 -14.83 -1.96 16.33
CA THR A 241 -13.38 -2.13 16.50
C THR A 241 -12.60 -0.93 15.97
N PHE A 242 -13.24 -0.03 15.23
CA PHE A 242 -12.57 1.05 14.53
C PHE A 242 -12.06 2.14 15.47
N GLN A 243 -10.83 2.62 15.30
CA GLN A 243 -10.20 3.53 16.25
C GLN A 243 -9.45 4.69 15.59
N TRP A 244 -9.01 4.55 14.33
CA TRP A 244 -8.16 5.55 13.71
C TRP A 244 -8.56 5.82 12.27
N PHE A 245 -8.86 7.08 11.98
CA PHE A 245 -9.23 7.52 10.64
C PHE A 245 -8.29 8.61 10.15
N ARG A 246 -7.61 8.33 9.04
CA ARG A 246 -6.72 9.25 8.37
C ARG A 246 -7.32 9.65 7.02
N LEU A 247 -7.42 10.95 6.77
CA LEU A 247 -8.08 11.50 5.61
C LEU A 247 -7.52 12.87 5.20
N THR A 248 -7.94 13.37 4.06
CA THR A 248 -7.71 14.75 3.60
C THR A 248 -9.06 15.43 3.42
N CYS A 249 -9.15 16.73 3.68
CA CYS A 249 -10.34 17.53 3.41
C CYS A 249 -10.19 18.29 2.08
N SER A 250 -11.20 18.24 1.21
CA SER A 250 -11.22 18.84 -0.14
C SER A 250 -10.99 20.35 -0.15
N ASN A 251 -11.44 21.06 0.89
CA ASN A 251 -11.42 22.54 0.95
C ASN A 251 -10.02 23.14 1.13
N ASN A 252 -8.96 22.34 1.01
CA ASN A 252 -7.56 22.76 1.13
C ASN A 252 -6.81 22.82 -0.20
N LEU A 253 -7.36 22.23 -1.27
CA LEU A 253 -6.60 22.05 -2.52
C LEU A 253 -6.38 23.36 -3.28
N LEU A 254 -7.44 24.17 -3.44
CA LEU A 254 -7.31 25.48 -4.11
C LEU A 254 -6.64 26.52 -3.21
N ASP A 255 -6.97 26.55 -1.92
CA ASP A 255 -6.45 27.58 -1.01
C ASP A 255 -4.94 27.42 -0.74
N GLU A 256 -4.42 26.19 -0.65
CA GLU A 256 -2.96 25.97 -0.52
C GLU A 256 -2.22 26.29 -1.83
N ALA A 257 -2.79 25.94 -2.98
CA ALA A 257 -2.21 26.24 -4.30
C ALA A 257 -2.14 27.74 -4.59
N LEU A 258 -3.09 28.52 -4.07
CA LEU A 258 -3.16 29.97 -4.22
C LEU A 258 -2.39 30.74 -3.12
N GLY A 259 -1.71 30.04 -2.21
CA GLY A 259 -0.89 30.66 -1.15
C GLY A 259 -1.67 31.12 0.09
N HIS A 260 -2.93 30.73 0.25
CA HIS A 260 -3.79 31.05 1.40
C HIS A 260 -3.66 30.01 2.52
N LEU A 261 -2.43 29.76 2.98
CA LEU A 261 -2.11 28.72 3.97
C LEU A 261 -2.88 28.83 5.29
N ASN A 262 -3.21 30.06 5.73
CA ASN A 262 -4.00 30.28 6.95
C ASN A 262 -5.45 29.84 6.76
N GLN A 263 -6.06 30.11 5.61
CA GLN A 263 -7.44 29.73 5.31
C GLN A 263 -7.58 28.20 5.20
N ALA A 264 -6.64 27.54 4.52
CA ALA A 264 -6.61 26.09 4.43
C ALA A 264 -6.45 25.42 5.82
N HIS A 265 -5.65 26.03 6.71
CA HIS A 265 -5.53 25.55 8.08
C HIS A 265 -6.85 25.68 8.86
N GLU A 266 -7.51 26.83 8.79
CA GLU A 266 -8.79 27.06 9.43
C GLU A 266 -9.88 26.11 8.90
N ASN A 267 -9.94 25.91 7.59
CA ASN A 267 -10.86 24.98 6.94
C ASN A 267 -10.66 23.54 7.46
N ALA A 268 -9.40 23.09 7.57
CA ALA A 268 -9.08 21.78 8.13
C ALA A 268 -9.52 21.63 9.60
N VAL A 269 -9.32 22.66 10.41
CA VAL A 269 -9.75 22.67 11.82
C VAL A 269 -11.27 22.58 11.91
N GLN A 270 -12.00 23.35 11.11
CA GLN A 270 -13.46 23.32 11.08
C GLN A 270 -13.99 21.95 10.60
N ALA A 271 -13.40 21.39 9.55
CA ALA A 271 -13.77 20.05 9.07
C ALA A 271 -13.54 18.99 10.17
N LYS A 272 -12.41 19.05 10.88
CA LYS A 272 -12.13 18.17 12.02
C LYS A 272 -13.20 18.28 13.09
N GLN A 273 -13.59 19.50 13.46
CA GLN A 273 -14.61 19.75 14.48
C GLN A 273 -15.96 19.16 14.06
N ARG A 274 -16.38 19.33 12.81
CA ARG A 274 -17.63 18.74 12.28
C ARG A 274 -17.62 17.22 12.32
N ILE A 275 -16.53 16.58 11.88
CA ILE A 275 -16.37 15.13 11.93
C ILE A 275 -16.42 14.64 13.39
N CYS A 276 -15.66 15.27 14.29
CA CYS A 276 -15.64 14.91 15.71
C CYS A 276 -17.02 15.10 16.36
N GLY A 277 -17.74 16.18 16.01
CA GLY A 277 -19.10 16.44 16.48
C GLY A 277 -20.09 15.37 16.01
N LEU A 278 -20.04 14.99 14.73
CA LEU A 278 -20.83 13.89 14.17
C LEU A 278 -20.55 12.57 14.88
N LEU A 279 -19.28 12.20 15.03
CA LEU A 279 -18.89 10.95 15.69
C LEU A 279 -19.30 10.94 17.17
N SER A 280 -19.18 12.07 17.86
CA SER A 280 -19.65 12.23 19.24
C SER A 280 -21.17 12.04 19.34
N ALA A 281 -21.94 12.61 18.42
CA ALA A 281 -23.40 12.42 18.35
C ALA A 281 -23.80 10.96 18.08
N LEU A 282 -22.92 10.19 17.44
CA LEU A 282 -23.06 8.74 17.22
C LEU A 282 -22.48 7.88 18.36
N GLY A 283 -22.01 8.50 19.45
CA GLY A 283 -21.45 7.82 20.62
C GLY A 283 -20.02 7.29 20.42
N ARG A 284 -19.29 7.82 19.44
CA ARG A 284 -17.93 7.37 19.06
C ARG A 284 -16.86 8.42 19.32
N THR A 285 -16.65 8.77 20.60
CA THR A 285 -15.58 9.67 21.04
C THR A 285 -14.20 9.00 21.10
N ASP A 286 -14.15 7.69 20.88
CA ASP A 286 -12.96 6.84 20.88
C ASP A 286 -12.20 6.83 19.54
N ILE A 287 -12.78 7.38 18.47
CA ILE A 287 -12.15 7.41 17.15
C ILE A 287 -11.19 8.61 17.04
N HIS A 288 -9.92 8.33 16.80
CA HIS A 288 -8.91 9.33 16.47
C HIS A 288 -9.02 9.78 15.01
N ILE A 289 -9.01 11.10 14.79
CA ILE A 289 -9.07 11.72 13.46
C ILE A 289 -7.77 12.45 13.16
N GLU A 290 -7.09 11.98 12.10
CA GLU A 290 -5.89 12.59 11.53
C GLU A 290 -6.20 13.20 10.16
N ILE A 291 -6.17 14.54 10.08
CA ILE A 291 -6.31 15.25 8.80
C ILE A 291 -4.91 15.51 8.24
N VAL A 292 -4.66 14.96 7.05
CA VAL A 292 -3.41 15.06 6.32
C VAL A 292 -3.49 16.22 5.34
N LYS A 293 -2.51 17.11 5.42
CA LYS A 293 -2.26 18.14 4.41
C LYS A 293 -1.65 17.50 3.17
N LEU A 294 -2.14 17.86 1.99
CA LEU A 294 -1.55 17.35 0.76
C LEU A 294 -0.28 18.13 0.47
N SER A 295 0.83 17.43 0.27
CA SER A 295 2.03 18.07 -0.28
C SER A 295 1.79 18.46 -1.73
N TYR A 296 2.43 19.53 -2.19
CA TYR A 296 2.38 20.02 -3.58
C TYR A 296 2.63 18.91 -4.62
N ALA A 297 3.48 17.91 -4.35
CA ALA A 297 3.70 16.79 -5.28
C ALA A 297 2.43 15.95 -5.54
N ILE A 298 1.58 15.76 -4.53
CA ILE A 298 0.29 15.05 -4.68
C ILE A 298 -0.71 15.97 -5.39
N PHE A 299 -0.59 17.28 -5.15
CA PHE A 299 -1.38 18.28 -5.85
C PHE A 299 -1.03 18.36 -7.34
N VAL A 300 0.24 18.24 -7.73
CA VAL A 300 0.66 18.16 -9.15
C VAL A 300 0.09 16.90 -9.81
N ASP A 301 0.23 15.74 -9.17
CA ASP A 301 -0.42 14.49 -9.64
C ASP A 301 -1.95 14.68 -9.81
N LEU A 302 -2.59 15.56 -9.02
CA LEU A 302 -4.01 15.91 -9.12
C LEU A 302 -4.31 17.02 -10.15
N MET A 303 -3.41 17.98 -10.36
CA MET A 303 -3.57 19.10 -11.29
C MET A 303 -3.38 18.63 -12.74
N ASP A 304 -2.40 17.76 -12.98
CA ASP A 304 -2.24 17.08 -14.26
C ASP A 304 -3.51 16.29 -14.64
N VAL A 305 -4.30 15.85 -13.64
CA VAL A 305 -5.59 15.18 -13.80
C VAL A 305 -6.76 16.15 -14.02
N MET A 306 -6.65 17.40 -13.55
CA MET A 306 -7.74 18.40 -13.62
C MET A 306 -7.71 19.30 -14.88
N GLU A 307 -6.75 19.12 -15.80
CA GLU A 307 -6.54 19.98 -16.98
C GLU A 307 -6.61 21.50 -16.67
N LEU A 308 -5.97 21.91 -15.57
CA LEU A 308 -5.82 23.32 -15.18
C LEU A 308 -4.44 23.86 -15.55
#